data_AF-A0A3P1WAQ0-F1
#
_entry.id   AF-A0A3P1WAQ0-F1
#
_cell.length_a   1.000
_cell.length_b   1.000
_cell.length_c   1.000
_cell.angle_alpha   90.00
_cell.angle_beta   90.00
_cell.angle_gamma   90.00
#
_symmetry.space_group_name_H-M   'P 1'
#
loop_
_entity.id
_entity.type
_entity.pdbx_description
1 polymer ?
#
loop_
_entity_poly.entity_id
_entity_poly.type
_entity_poly.pdbx_seq_one_letter_code
_entity_poly.pdbx_strand_id
1 'polypeptide(L)' 'MEHGMRWDIFCQVIDNYGDAGVCWRLARELSARGHSVRLWIDDPAPLHWLGGLP' A
#
# COMPACT_ATOMS: atom_id res chain seq x y z
N MET A 1 -9.41 -22.26 7.72
CA MET A 1 -8.15 -21.96 7.01
C MET A 1 -8.51 -20.89 5.99
N GLU A 2 -8.29 -19.63 6.31
CA GLU A 2 -8.68 -18.53 5.45
C GLU A 2 -7.66 -18.44 4.30
N HIS A 3 -8.12 -18.68 3.07
CA HIS A 3 -7.28 -18.61 1.88
C HIS A 3 -7.07 -17.14 1.49
N GLY A 4 -6.17 -16.47 2.19
CA GLY A 4 -5.74 -15.12 1.84
C GLY A 4 -5.12 -15.09 0.44
N MET A 5 -5.78 -14.39 -0.49
CA MET A 5 -5.20 -14.13 -1.82
C MET A 5 -3.95 -13.25 -1.74
N ARG A 6 -3.06 -13.39 -2.74
CA ARG A 6 -1.90 -12.52 -2.93
C ARG A 6 -2.25 -11.34 -3.83
N TRP A 7 -1.86 -10.14 -3.42
CA TRP A 7 -2.08 -8.90 -4.15
C TRP A 7 -0.76 -8.16 -4.37
N ASP A 8 -0.50 -7.76 -5.62
CA ASP A 8 0.57 -6.84 -5.98
C ASP A 8 -0.08 -5.53 -6.45
N ILE A 9 0.13 -4.45 -5.69
CA ILE A 9 -0.40 -3.11 -5.96
C ILE A 9 0.73 -2.26 -6.52
N PHE A 10 0.51 -1.64 -7.67
CA PHE A 10 1.48 -0.75 -8.32
C PHE A 10 0.97 0.69 -8.22
N CYS A 11 1.79 1.57 -7.65
CA CYS A 11 1.50 2.97 -7.43
C CYS A 11 2.59 3.81 -8.09
N GLN A 12 2.19 4.65 -9.04
CA GLN A 12 3.03 5.72 -9.56
C GLN A 12 2.58 7.01 -8.88
N VAL A 13 3.49 7.69 -8.19
CA VAL A 13 3.20 8.94 -7.49
C VAL A 13 3.21 10.09 -8.51
N ILE A 14 2.03 10.56 -8.88
CA ILE A 14 1.86 11.72 -9.81
C ILE A 14 1.60 12.99 -9.01
N ASP A 15 0.85 12.89 -7.91
CA ASP A 15 0.67 13.93 -6.89
C ASP A 15 1.08 13.40 -5.50
N ASN A 16 1.92 14.17 -4.81
CA ASN A 16 2.70 13.81 -3.63
C ASN A 16 1.90 13.23 -2.44
N TYR A 17 0.56 13.36 -2.41
CA TYR A 17 -0.25 12.92 -1.27
C TYR A 17 -1.49 12.08 -1.62
N GLY A 18 -2.04 12.23 -2.82
CA GLY A 18 -3.29 11.55 -3.19
C GLY A 18 -3.08 10.05 -3.47
N ASP A 19 -2.23 9.76 -4.45
CA ASP A 19 -2.11 8.41 -5.02
C ASP A 19 -1.43 7.44 -4.06
N ALA A 20 -0.34 7.88 -3.43
CA ALA A 20 0.38 7.11 -2.41
C ALA A 20 -0.52 6.77 -1.21
N GLY A 21 -1.34 7.74 -0.77
CA GLY A 21 -2.27 7.55 0.35
C GLY A 21 -3.37 6.53 0.04
N VAL A 22 -3.93 6.57 -1.16
CA VAL A 22 -4.95 5.61 -1.59
C VAL A 22 -4.37 4.19 -1.69
N CYS A 23 -3.24 4.02 -2.37
CA CYS A 23 -2.60 2.72 -2.53
C CYS A 23 -2.14 2.14 -1.18
N TRP A 24 -1.60 2.98 -0.28
CA TRP A 24 -1.22 2.57 1.07
C TRP A 24 -2.43 2.12 1.90
N ARG A 25 -3.51 2.91 1.92
CA ARG A 25 -4.73 2.55 2.66
C ARG A 25 -5.32 1.23 2.16
N LEU A 26 -5.37 1.05 0.83
CA LEU A 26 -5.84 -0.20 0.23
C LEU A 26 -4.97 -1.40 0.67
N ALA A 27 -3.64 -1.24 0.61
CA ALA A 27 -2.72 -2.31 1.00
C ALA A 27 -2.91 -2.73 2.47
N ARG A 28 -3.06 -1.74 3.36
CA ARG A 28 -3.30 -2.00 4.79
C ARG A 28 -4.62 -2.72 5.05
N GLU A 29 -5.70 -2.28 4.41
CA GLU A 29 -7.02 -2.90 4.58
C GLU A 29 -7.05 -4.35 4.06
N LEU A 30 -6.41 -4.62 2.92
CA LEU A 30 -6.27 -5.98 2.40
C LEU A 30 -5.44 -6.86 3.35
N SER A 31 -4.33 -6.33 3.86
CA SER A 31 -3.51 -7.05 4.84
C SER A 31 -4.27 -7.33 6.14
N ALA A 32 -5.10 -6.39 6.62
CA ALA A 32 -5.92 -6.57 7.82
C ALA A 32 -7.00 -7.65 7.66
N ARG A 33 -7.44 -7.90 6.42
CA ARG A 33 -8.37 -8.98 6.04
C ARG A 33 -7.66 -10.31 5.76
N GLY A 34 -6.39 -10.45 6.12
CA GLY A 34 -5.63 -11.70 5.98
C GLY A 34 -5.07 -11.95 4.58
N HIS A 35 -5.09 -10.97 3.67
CA HIS A 35 -4.43 -11.10 2.39
C HIS A 35 -2.92 -10.86 2.47
N SER A 36 -2.15 -11.52 1.60
CA SER A 36 -0.73 -11.22 1.41
C SER A 36 -0.61 -10.08 0.41
N VAL A 37 -0.08 -8.92 0.83
CA VAL A 37 -0.02 -7.74 -0.04
C VAL A 37 1.42 -7.27 -0.23
N ARG A 38 1.74 -6.87 -1.46
CA ARG A 38 2.96 -6.14 -1.80
C ARG A 38 2.56 -4.83 -2.49
N LEU A 39 3.11 -3.72 -1.99
CA LEU A 39 2.96 -2.40 -2.62
C LEU A 39 4.27 -2.04 -3.30
N TRP A 40 4.23 -1.88 -4.62
CA TRP A 40 5.28 -1.30 -5.44
C TRP A 40 4.98 0.18 -5.61
N ILE A 41 5.88 1.04 -5.15
CA ILE A 41 5.77 2.48 -5.25
C ILE A 41 7.08 3.04 -5.77
N ASP A 42 7.01 4.01 -6.69
CA ASP A 42 8.17 4.64 -7.30
C ASP A 42 8.80 5.72 -6.41
N ASP A 43 7.98 6.53 -5.71
CA ASP A 43 8.43 7.44 -4.65
C ASP A 43 7.83 7.05 -3.27
N PRO A 44 8.64 6.48 -2.37
CA PRO A 44 8.18 6.09 -1.03
C PRO A 44 8.10 7.26 -0.03
N ALA A 45 8.58 8.47 -0.36
CA ALA A 45 8.62 9.60 0.57
C ALA A 45 7.28 9.90 1.28
N PRO A 46 6.11 9.83 0.61
CA PRO A 46 4.82 10.05 1.27
C PRO A 46 4.50 9.01 2.36
N LEU A 47 5.06 7.80 2.27
CA LEU A 47 4.79 6.73 3.25
C LEU A 47 5.38 7.02 4.64
N HIS A 48 6.42 7.84 4.74
CA HIS A 48 6.96 8.27 6.05
C HIS A 48 5.89 8.98 6.90
N TRP A 49 5.07 9.83 6.27
CA TRP A 49 3.97 10.53 6.94
C TRP A 49 2.77 9.63 7.24
N LEU A 50 2.58 8.58 6.44
CA LEU A 50 1.46 7.66 6.55
C LEU A 50 1.73 6.47 7.51
N GLY A 51 2.88 6.48 8.19
CA GLY A 51 3.32 5.44 9.12
C GLY A 51 3.71 4.13 8.43
N GLY A 52 4.12 4.19 7.16
CA GLY A 52 4.51 3.04 6.36
C GLY A 52 6.01 2.76 6.31
N LEU A 53 6.86 3.75 6.61
CA LEU A 53 8.32 3.62 6.65
C LEU A 53 8.89 4.28 7.90
N PRO A 54 9.97 3.73 8.49
CA PRO A 54 10.70 4.36 9.59
C PRO A 54 11.39 5.67 9.18
#